data_AF-A0A1W9HSV8-F1
#
_entry.id   AF-A0A1W9HSV8-F1
#
_cell.length_a   1.000
_cell.length_b   1.000
_cell.length_c   1.000
_cell.angle_alpha   90.00
_cell.angle_beta   90.00
_cell.angle_gamma   90.00
#
_symmetry.space_group_name_H-M   'P 1'
#
loop_
_entity.id
_entity.type
_entity.pdbx_description
1 polymer ?
#
loop_
_entity_poly.entity_id
_entity_poly.type
_entity_poly.pdbx_seq_one_letter_code
_entity_poly.pdbx_strand_id
1 'polypeptide(L)'
;MNTINFNEEEKEIIFSIAEKITGTCQTGKYRRGILVSNIARRVTAMRCSGLEQYLEIVWSNPDEMGEFISALTIHTTHWFRENNHYQRLEQILAREGFNLDGERFRLLCAATSTGEEAYSFGLVLENMRRLVPGFEYEIVARDIDPVSIAKAEKAIYKVSDEIKKIKEIYRRFLLFGTGKTKGFFTVDKDIRDRIHFEVRSLVDPVDTSEQLFDWVVCRNVLIYFKPDDVEKVIRKLITQLKPAGALVLGSSESIEPKKYDLESLGNSSYVRSEIPKGSKSAKNRVLVIDDSSTIRLRLTKILSSAFKVVSVGSADEATDYLKINKVDVITLDLNMPEKDGLTWLLEQRRGGLTTPVTIVSGASPTEVQSVLSALGDGAQDCIDKAELQGDTGHIISRLNALVDGNVNRRLLNQKRRGSKADSKGFIVKPAYPDLILIGASTGGTETLCNMLKNITVGCPPVVVVQHIQPGFAQGFAERLASVSGLTLGASRDGIELEPHHLYMADGDYHVGVRQKDSKFFLQVSNNPKVNRHRPSVDFLFQSAQFVKGNIFAAILTGMGTDGAKGLLGLKQMGATTFAQDETSCVVFGMPKEAIKLGAAGFVGEPYEIRREMDKVLLDSDAKTKAKKTA
;
A
#
# COMPACT_ATOMS: atom_id res chain seq x y z
N MET A 1 10.11 -11.34 -60.29
CA MET A 1 9.55 -10.02 -59.95
C MET A 1 10.72 -9.16 -59.51
N ASN A 2 11.00 -8.06 -60.22
CA ASN A 2 12.11 -7.18 -59.90
C ASN A 2 11.86 -6.52 -58.54
N THR A 3 12.80 -6.70 -57.61
CA THR A 3 12.79 -6.00 -56.34
C THR A 3 13.01 -4.51 -56.63
N ILE A 4 12.05 -3.67 -56.26
CA ILE A 4 12.18 -2.22 -56.41
C ILE A 4 13.34 -1.74 -55.55
N ASN A 5 14.27 -1.01 -56.17
CA ASN A 5 15.43 -0.45 -55.51
C ASN A 5 15.32 1.08 -55.56
N PHE A 6 15.08 1.68 -54.39
CA PHE A 6 14.93 3.12 -54.28
C PHE A 6 16.28 3.83 -54.41
N ASN A 7 16.29 5.00 -55.06
CA ASN A 7 17.44 5.88 -55.05
C ASN A 7 17.61 6.58 -53.68
N GLU A 8 18.69 7.34 -53.47
CA GLU A 8 18.95 7.98 -52.16
C GLU A 8 17.92 9.06 -51.80
N GLU A 9 17.39 9.78 -52.79
CA GLU A 9 16.36 10.80 -52.58
C GLU A 9 15.03 10.17 -52.12
N GLU A 10 14.61 9.10 -52.79
CA GLU A 10 13.42 8.32 -52.41
C GLU A 10 13.55 7.71 -51.01
N LYS A 11 14.74 7.23 -50.63
CA LYS A 11 14.99 6.73 -49.28
C LYS A 11 14.82 7.82 -48.23
N GLU A 12 15.36 9.02 -48.46
CA GLU A 12 15.21 10.14 -47.54
C GLU A 12 13.76 10.63 -47.46
N ILE A 13 13.00 10.59 -48.57
CA ILE A 13 11.54 10.83 -48.56
C ILE A 13 10.83 9.82 -47.64
N ILE A 14 11.12 8.53 -47.81
CA ILE A 14 10.55 7.46 -46.98
C ILE A 14 10.86 7.72 -45.49
N PHE A 15 12.10 8.06 -45.15
CA PHE A 15 12.49 8.35 -43.76
C PHE A 15 11.78 9.58 -43.22
N SER A 16 11.68 10.65 -44.01
CA SER A 16 10.98 11.88 -43.63
C SER A 16 9.50 11.63 -43.35
N ILE A 17 8.83 10.86 -44.20
CA ILE A 17 7.42 10.47 -44.01
C ILE A 17 7.29 9.61 -42.75
N ALA A 18 8.19 8.65 -42.54
CA ALA A 18 8.18 7.80 -41.36
C ALA A 18 8.30 8.59 -40.05
N GLU A 19 9.20 9.57 -40.00
CA GLU A 19 9.35 10.46 -38.83
C GLU A 19 8.10 11.32 -38.62
N LYS A 20 7.51 11.87 -39.71
CA LYS A 20 6.31 12.72 -39.63
C LYS A 20 5.06 11.96 -39.16
N ILE A 21 4.87 10.74 -39.65
CA ILE A 21 3.67 9.94 -39.33
C ILE A 21 3.81 9.32 -37.93
N THR A 22 4.95 8.70 -37.63
CA THR A 22 5.08 7.89 -36.41
C THR A 22 5.67 8.66 -35.22
N GLY A 23 6.28 9.82 -35.48
CA GLY A 23 7.07 10.56 -34.48
C GLY A 23 8.39 9.87 -34.10
N THR A 24 8.71 8.72 -34.70
CA THR A 24 9.90 7.94 -34.35
C THR A 24 11.12 8.36 -35.17
N CYS A 25 12.29 8.41 -34.54
CA CYS A 25 13.54 8.73 -35.23
C CYS A 25 14.04 7.54 -36.06
N GLN A 26 14.51 7.80 -37.28
CA GLN A 26 15.09 6.75 -38.12
C GLN A 26 16.62 6.74 -37.99
N THR A 27 17.14 6.56 -36.77
CA THR A 27 18.59 6.46 -36.52
C THR A 27 19.08 5.02 -36.69
N GLY A 28 20.27 4.86 -37.29
CA GLY A 28 20.94 3.56 -37.46
C GLY A 28 20.69 2.87 -38.81
N LYS A 29 21.78 2.33 -39.40
CA LYS A 29 21.77 1.70 -40.73
C LYS A 29 20.83 0.50 -40.85
N TYR A 30 20.73 -0.31 -39.79
CA TYR A 30 19.90 -1.53 -39.78
C TYR A 30 18.40 -1.22 -39.87
N ARG A 31 17.91 -0.28 -39.05
CA ARG A 31 16.50 0.13 -39.04
C ARG A 31 16.06 0.75 -40.37
N ARG A 32 16.90 1.65 -40.91
CA ARG A 32 16.69 2.25 -42.23
C ARG A 32 16.58 1.19 -43.33
N GLY A 33 17.45 0.18 -43.30
CA GLY A 33 17.41 -0.94 -44.25
C GLY A 33 16.11 -1.75 -44.18
N ILE A 34 15.62 -2.07 -42.97
CA ILE A 34 14.35 -2.79 -42.79
C ILE A 34 13.19 -1.98 -43.36
N LEU A 35 13.12 -0.69 -43.03
CA LEU A 35 12.01 0.17 -43.42
C LEU A 35 11.93 0.30 -44.95
N VAL A 36 13.07 0.53 -45.61
CA VAL A 36 13.19 0.53 -47.08
C VAL A 36 12.73 -0.81 -47.67
N SER A 37 13.15 -1.93 -47.08
CA SER A 37 12.73 -3.28 -47.53
C SER A 37 11.23 -3.52 -47.37
N ASN A 38 10.63 -3.05 -46.27
CA ASN A 38 9.20 -3.19 -46.01
C ASN A 38 8.39 -2.39 -47.04
N ILE A 39 8.77 -1.13 -47.30
CA ILE A 39 8.12 -0.31 -48.32
C ILE A 39 8.29 -0.92 -49.71
N ALA A 40 9.49 -1.36 -50.08
CA ALA A 40 9.71 -2.01 -51.39
C ALA A 40 8.79 -3.23 -51.60
N ARG A 41 8.53 -4.02 -50.54
CA ARG A 41 7.57 -5.13 -50.59
C ARG A 41 6.14 -4.65 -50.82
N ARG A 42 5.71 -3.55 -50.19
CA ARG A 42 4.38 -2.96 -50.44
C ARG A 42 4.24 -2.41 -51.85
N VAL A 43 5.21 -1.64 -52.35
CA VAL A 43 5.21 -1.11 -53.74
C VAL A 43 5.08 -2.26 -54.74
N THR A 44 5.81 -3.36 -54.52
CA THR A 44 5.75 -4.56 -55.36
C THR A 44 4.37 -5.25 -55.26
N ALA A 45 3.80 -5.36 -54.05
CA ALA A 45 2.49 -5.98 -53.83
C ALA A 45 1.36 -5.20 -54.52
N MET A 46 1.43 -3.87 -54.49
CA MET A 46 0.49 -2.97 -55.16
C MET A 46 0.75 -2.81 -56.67
N ARG A 47 1.80 -3.46 -57.19
CA ARG A 47 2.22 -3.43 -58.60
C ARG A 47 2.52 -2.02 -59.12
N CYS A 48 3.03 -1.15 -58.25
CA CYS A 48 3.44 0.20 -58.64
C CYS A 48 4.82 0.18 -59.31
N SER A 49 5.08 1.15 -60.19
CA SER A 49 6.35 1.30 -60.90
C SER A 49 7.45 1.95 -60.05
N GLY A 50 7.09 2.67 -58.99
CA GLY A 50 8.02 3.40 -58.12
C GLY A 50 7.35 3.97 -56.87
N LEU A 51 8.10 4.73 -56.09
CA LEU A 51 7.63 5.29 -54.80
C LEU A 51 6.48 6.28 -55.00
N GLU A 52 6.59 7.21 -55.94
CA GLU A 52 5.60 8.28 -56.16
C GLU A 52 4.19 7.74 -56.42
N GLN A 53 4.04 6.84 -57.40
CA GLN A 53 2.77 6.18 -57.71
C GLN A 53 2.21 5.41 -56.49
N TYR A 54 3.08 4.80 -55.69
CA TYR A 54 2.65 4.11 -54.49
C TYR A 54 2.13 5.09 -53.42
N LEU A 55 2.78 6.23 -53.22
CA LEU A 55 2.32 7.25 -52.28
C LEU A 55 0.96 7.84 -52.73
N GLU A 56 0.70 8.03 -54.03
CA GLU A 56 -0.63 8.46 -54.49
C GLU A 56 -1.76 7.50 -54.07
N ILE A 57 -1.49 6.19 -54.15
CA ILE A 57 -2.45 5.15 -53.72
C ILE A 57 -2.60 5.18 -52.20
N VAL A 58 -1.49 5.26 -51.46
CA VAL A 58 -1.51 5.29 -49.99
C VAL A 58 -2.38 6.45 -49.48
N TRP A 59 -2.29 7.65 -50.07
CA TRP A 59 -3.06 8.82 -49.62
C TRP A 59 -4.53 8.80 -50.05
N SER A 60 -4.88 7.99 -51.05
CA SER A 60 -6.26 7.86 -51.54
C SER A 60 -6.99 6.62 -51.04
N ASN A 61 -6.28 5.67 -50.43
CA ASN A 61 -6.84 4.41 -49.93
C ASN A 61 -6.54 4.20 -48.44
N PRO A 62 -7.55 4.32 -47.55
CA PRO A 62 -7.40 4.11 -46.11
C PRO A 62 -6.84 2.74 -45.71
N ASP A 63 -7.19 1.67 -46.42
CA ASP A 63 -6.71 0.32 -46.12
C ASP A 63 -5.20 0.20 -46.41
N GLU A 64 -4.75 0.76 -47.53
CA GLU A 64 -3.33 0.76 -47.88
C GLU A 64 -2.53 1.74 -47.01
N MET A 65 -3.13 2.85 -46.57
CA MET A 65 -2.53 3.70 -45.54
C MET A 65 -2.24 2.90 -44.27
N GLY A 66 -3.15 2.02 -43.86
CA GLY A 66 -2.93 1.14 -42.72
C GLY A 66 -1.76 0.17 -42.91
N GLU A 67 -1.69 -0.49 -44.07
CA GLU A 67 -0.58 -1.38 -44.42
C GLU A 67 0.77 -0.63 -44.55
N PHE A 68 0.72 0.62 -45.05
CA PHE A 68 1.89 1.49 -45.10
C PHE A 68 2.39 1.83 -43.69
N ILE A 69 1.51 2.27 -42.78
CA ILE A 69 1.88 2.53 -41.37
C ILE A 69 2.44 1.27 -40.70
N SER A 70 1.84 0.10 -40.94
CA SER A 70 2.34 -1.19 -40.43
C SER A 70 3.73 -1.52 -40.95
N ALA A 71 4.05 -1.16 -42.20
CA ALA A 71 5.37 -1.32 -42.80
C ALA A 71 6.44 -0.40 -42.19
N LEU A 72 6.04 0.74 -41.60
CA LEU A 72 6.93 1.71 -40.93
C LEU A 72 7.23 1.36 -39.47
N THR A 73 6.47 0.43 -38.88
CA THR A 73 6.50 0.11 -37.44
C THR A 73 7.14 -1.26 -37.18
N ILE A 74 7.56 -1.50 -35.92
CA ILE A 74 8.19 -2.76 -35.49
C ILE A 74 7.29 -3.44 -34.46
N HIS A 75 6.93 -4.70 -34.72
CA HIS A 75 5.84 -5.41 -34.04
C HIS A 75 6.29 -6.41 -32.98
N THR A 76 7.40 -6.14 -32.30
CA THR A 76 7.97 -7.12 -31.35
C THR A 76 7.22 -7.08 -30.02
N THR A 77 6.32 -8.03 -29.82
CA THR A 77 5.59 -8.24 -28.56
C THR A 77 5.52 -9.73 -28.19
N HIS A 78 5.29 -10.04 -26.92
CA HIS A 78 5.11 -11.40 -26.43
C HIS A 78 4.38 -11.47 -25.09
N TRP A 79 3.78 -12.63 -24.83
CA TRP A 79 3.05 -12.92 -23.59
C TRP A 79 3.93 -12.75 -22.35
N PHE A 80 3.42 -12.01 -21.37
CA PHE A 80 4.09 -11.75 -20.09
C PHE A 80 5.52 -11.18 -20.23
N ARG A 81 5.77 -10.38 -21.28
CA ARG A 81 7.02 -9.62 -21.44
C ARG A 81 7.34 -8.80 -20.19
N GLU A 82 8.57 -8.85 -19.71
CA GLU A 82 9.00 -8.16 -18.48
C GLU A 82 8.12 -8.50 -17.25
N ASN A 83 8.11 -9.78 -16.89
CA ASN A 83 7.15 -10.37 -15.94
C ASN A 83 7.02 -9.65 -14.57
N ASN A 84 8.06 -8.92 -14.15
CA ASN A 84 8.10 -8.17 -12.89
C ASN A 84 6.98 -7.12 -12.80
N HIS A 85 6.50 -6.55 -13.92
CA HIS A 85 5.40 -5.59 -13.93
C HIS A 85 4.06 -6.21 -13.56
N TYR A 86 3.75 -7.40 -14.08
CA TYR A 86 2.52 -8.12 -13.74
C TYR A 86 2.54 -8.59 -12.28
N GLN A 87 3.69 -9.07 -11.80
CA GLN A 87 3.86 -9.41 -10.39
C GLN A 87 3.68 -8.19 -9.48
N ARG A 88 4.15 -7.01 -9.91
CA ARG A 88 3.91 -5.76 -9.18
C ARG A 88 2.43 -5.43 -9.15
N LEU A 89 1.73 -5.54 -10.27
CA LEU A 89 0.28 -5.32 -10.33
C LEU A 89 -0.46 -6.28 -9.39
N GLU A 90 -0.15 -7.58 -9.44
CA GLU A 90 -0.67 -8.59 -8.51
C GLU A 90 -0.41 -8.19 -7.04
N GLN A 91 0.83 -7.77 -6.72
CA GLN A 91 1.21 -7.35 -5.37
C GLN A 91 0.45 -6.11 -4.91
N ILE A 92 0.31 -5.10 -5.78
CA ILE A 92 -0.40 -3.86 -5.45
C ILE A 92 -1.88 -4.15 -5.24
N LEU A 93 -2.52 -4.89 -6.15
CA LEU A 93 -3.92 -5.32 -6.03
C LEU A 93 -4.17 -6.21 -4.80
N ALA A 94 -3.15 -6.93 -4.31
CA ALA A 94 -3.26 -7.79 -3.12
C ALA A 94 -2.87 -7.10 -1.80
N ARG A 95 -2.02 -6.06 -1.81
CA ARG A 95 -1.48 -5.39 -0.62
C ARG A 95 -2.23 -4.12 -0.25
N GLU A 96 -2.77 -3.45 -1.26
CA GLU A 96 -3.62 -2.29 -1.11
C GLU A 96 -5.02 -2.79 -1.40
N GLY A 97 -5.87 -2.85 -0.37
CA GLY A 97 -7.30 -2.91 -0.64
C GLY A 97 -7.63 -1.64 -1.40
N PHE A 98 -7.67 -1.72 -2.74
CA PHE A 98 -8.15 -0.61 -3.55
C PHE A 98 -9.44 -0.14 -2.91
N ASN A 99 -9.49 1.15 -2.62
CA ASN A 99 -10.71 1.77 -2.17
C ASN A 99 -11.67 1.79 -3.36
N LEU A 100 -12.31 0.66 -3.62
CA LEU A 100 -13.40 0.55 -4.57
C LEU A 100 -14.60 1.24 -3.92
N ASP A 101 -14.57 2.57 -3.88
CA ASP A 101 -15.76 3.40 -3.64
C ASP A 101 -16.74 3.26 -4.85
N GLY A 102 -16.97 2.03 -5.33
CA GLY A 102 -17.75 1.71 -6.52
C GLY A 102 -17.06 1.95 -7.87
N GLU A 103 -15.79 2.38 -7.91
CA GLU A 103 -15.09 2.68 -9.18
C GLU A 103 -14.41 1.45 -9.82
N ARG A 104 -14.41 1.41 -11.16
CA ARG A 104 -13.74 0.41 -12.00
C ARG A 104 -12.24 0.72 -12.15
N PHE A 105 -11.37 -0.29 -12.07
CA PHE A 105 -9.94 -0.15 -12.35
C PHE A 105 -9.70 0.03 -13.86
N ARG A 106 -9.07 1.14 -14.26
CA ARG A 106 -8.82 1.48 -15.67
C ARG A 106 -7.34 1.46 -15.98
N LEU A 107 -6.95 0.68 -16.98
CA LEU A 107 -5.57 0.57 -17.46
C LEU A 107 -5.47 1.04 -18.91
N LEU A 108 -4.50 1.90 -19.20
CA LEU A 108 -4.11 2.25 -20.57
C LEU A 108 -2.87 1.45 -20.96
N CYS A 109 -2.96 0.62 -22.00
CA CYS A 109 -1.81 0.04 -22.70
C CYS A 109 -1.57 0.90 -23.94
N ALA A 110 -0.59 1.80 -23.88
CA ALA A 110 -0.41 2.88 -24.86
C ALA A 110 0.26 2.44 -26.17
N ALA A 111 0.80 1.21 -26.22
CA ALA A 111 1.38 0.60 -27.40
C ALA A 111 1.21 -0.92 -27.37
N THR A 112 0.02 -1.38 -27.74
CA THR A 112 -0.38 -2.78 -27.55
C THR A 112 0.15 -3.74 -28.61
N SER A 113 0.63 -3.25 -29.75
CA SER A 113 0.97 -4.05 -30.94
C SER A 113 -0.15 -5.05 -31.27
N THR A 114 0.15 -6.34 -31.39
CA THR A 114 -0.83 -7.39 -31.72
C THR A 114 -1.67 -7.89 -30.53
N GLY A 115 -1.63 -7.20 -29.38
CA GLY A 115 -2.56 -7.41 -28.26
C GLY A 115 -2.01 -8.21 -27.07
N GLU A 116 -0.86 -8.88 -27.21
CA GLU A 116 -0.30 -9.77 -26.18
C GLU A 116 -0.08 -9.08 -24.82
N GLU A 117 0.31 -7.79 -24.82
CA GLU A 117 0.50 -7.01 -23.59
C GLU A 117 -0.83 -6.71 -22.91
N ALA A 118 -1.80 -6.14 -23.65
CA ALA A 118 -3.13 -5.85 -23.13
C ALA A 118 -3.82 -7.12 -22.58
N TYR A 119 -3.73 -8.24 -23.30
CA TYR A 119 -4.26 -9.52 -22.83
C TYR A 119 -3.49 -10.09 -21.64
N SER A 120 -2.17 -9.91 -21.55
CA SER A 120 -1.40 -10.34 -20.37
C SER A 120 -1.85 -9.60 -19.11
N PHE A 121 -2.12 -8.28 -19.21
CA PHE A 121 -2.73 -7.52 -18.10
C PHE A 121 -4.18 -7.96 -17.83
N GLY A 122 -4.96 -8.21 -18.87
CA GLY A 122 -6.33 -8.71 -18.75
C GLY A 122 -6.42 -10.06 -18.01
N LEU A 123 -5.48 -10.98 -18.26
CA LEU A 123 -5.39 -12.26 -17.55
C LEU A 123 -5.15 -12.10 -16.05
N VAL A 124 -4.30 -11.14 -15.66
CA VAL A 124 -4.02 -10.83 -14.24
C VAL A 124 -5.24 -10.20 -13.59
N LEU A 125 -5.86 -9.21 -14.26
CA LEU A 125 -7.00 -8.47 -13.74
C LEU A 125 -8.26 -9.35 -13.63
N GLU A 126 -8.53 -10.22 -14.59
CA GLU A 126 -9.66 -11.16 -14.51
C GLU A 126 -9.48 -12.18 -13.39
N ASN A 127 -8.24 -12.64 -13.15
CA ASN A 127 -7.97 -13.48 -11.99
C ASN A 127 -8.28 -12.73 -10.68
N MET A 128 -7.91 -11.45 -10.57
CA MET A 128 -8.26 -10.63 -9.40
C MET A 128 -9.77 -10.41 -9.27
N ARG A 129 -10.46 -10.14 -10.38
CA ARG A 129 -11.93 -9.98 -10.46
C ARG A 129 -12.67 -11.19 -9.89
N ARG A 130 -12.19 -12.39 -10.20
CA ARG A 130 -12.78 -13.65 -9.69
C ARG A 130 -12.46 -13.92 -8.22
N LEU A 131 -11.40 -13.32 -7.67
CA LEU A 131 -10.99 -13.48 -6.27
C LEU A 131 -11.59 -12.41 -5.34
N VAL A 132 -11.90 -11.22 -5.87
CA VAL A 132 -12.35 -10.07 -5.10
C VAL A 132 -13.77 -9.68 -5.52
N PRO A 133 -14.81 -10.00 -4.73
CA PRO A 133 -16.19 -9.61 -5.02
C PRO A 133 -16.32 -8.09 -5.20
N GLY A 134 -16.94 -7.67 -6.30
CA GLY A 134 -17.16 -6.25 -6.61
C GLY A 134 -15.99 -5.54 -7.29
N PHE A 135 -14.82 -6.19 -7.45
CA PHE A 135 -13.77 -5.65 -8.31
C PHE A 135 -14.21 -5.73 -9.76
N GLU A 136 -14.05 -4.65 -10.50
CA GLU A 136 -14.32 -4.57 -11.94
C GLU A 136 -13.19 -3.80 -12.61
N TYR A 137 -12.89 -4.13 -13.86
CA TYR A 137 -11.80 -3.50 -14.61
C TYR A 137 -12.15 -3.26 -16.08
N GLU A 138 -11.38 -2.35 -16.70
CA GLU A 138 -11.39 -2.02 -18.12
C GLU A 138 -9.96 -1.70 -18.58
N ILE A 139 -9.63 -2.11 -19.81
CA ILE A 139 -8.37 -1.79 -20.45
C ILE A 139 -8.68 -1.02 -21.74
N VAL A 140 -7.99 0.11 -21.93
CA VAL A 140 -7.90 0.79 -23.22
C VAL A 140 -6.53 0.46 -23.81
N ALA A 141 -6.50 -0.13 -25.00
CA ALA A 141 -5.30 -0.60 -25.66
C ALA A 141 -5.12 0.14 -26.98
N ARG A 142 -4.04 0.92 -27.10
CA ARG A 142 -3.79 1.82 -28.22
C ARG A 142 -2.57 1.36 -29.01
N ASP A 143 -2.60 1.57 -30.31
CA ASP A 143 -1.42 1.47 -31.16
C ASP A 143 -1.58 2.40 -32.37
N ILE A 144 -0.46 2.84 -32.95
CA ILE A 144 -0.49 3.60 -34.19
C ILE A 144 -0.76 2.69 -35.40
N ASP A 145 -0.43 1.40 -35.32
CA ASP A 145 -0.60 0.45 -36.41
C ASP A 145 -2.02 -0.15 -36.44
N PRO A 146 -2.89 0.24 -37.40
CA PRO A 146 -4.23 -0.31 -37.52
C PRO A 146 -4.25 -1.81 -37.86
N VAL A 147 -3.21 -2.32 -38.54
CA VAL A 147 -3.12 -3.75 -38.88
C VAL A 147 -2.88 -4.59 -37.62
N SER A 148 -2.07 -4.07 -36.69
CA SER A 148 -1.82 -4.71 -35.40
C SER A 148 -3.04 -4.67 -34.50
N ILE A 149 -3.76 -3.53 -34.45
CA ILE A 149 -5.04 -3.41 -33.74
C ILE A 149 -6.07 -4.41 -34.27
N ALA A 150 -6.25 -4.51 -35.59
CA ALA A 150 -7.19 -5.47 -36.18
C ALA A 150 -6.84 -6.95 -35.88
N LYS A 151 -5.56 -7.26 -35.64
CA LYS A 151 -5.14 -8.59 -35.15
C LYS A 151 -5.46 -8.77 -33.67
N ALA A 152 -5.22 -7.73 -32.86
CA ALA A 152 -5.49 -7.75 -31.43
C ALA A 152 -7.00 -7.94 -31.12
N GLU A 153 -7.87 -7.26 -31.87
CA GLU A 153 -9.34 -7.40 -31.77
C GLU A 153 -9.83 -8.82 -32.11
N LYS A 154 -9.21 -9.45 -33.12
CA LYS A 154 -9.51 -10.86 -33.46
C LYS A 154 -9.12 -11.81 -32.34
N ALA A 155 -8.05 -11.50 -31.61
CA ALA A 155 -7.56 -12.27 -30.46
C ALA A 155 -7.27 -13.75 -30.77
N ILE A 156 -6.78 -14.07 -31.97
CA ILE A 156 -6.45 -15.43 -32.40
C ILE A 156 -4.93 -15.56 -32.51
N TYR A 157 -4.35 -16.40 -31.67
CA TYR A 157 -2.91 -16.56 -31.55
C TYR A 157 -2.48 -18.01 -31.82
N LYS A 158 -1.29 -18.19 -32.38
CA LYS A 158 -0.71 -19.52 -32.57
C LYS A 158 -0.23 -20.07 -31.23
N VAL A 159 -0.48 -21.36 -31.00
CA VAL A 159 0.10 -22.09 -29.88
C VAL A 159 1.61 -22.20 -30.12
N SER A 160 2.38 -21.67 -29.17
CA SER A 160 3.83 -21.69 -29.18
C SER A 160 4.37 -21.95 -27.77
N ASP A 161 5.69 -22.09 -27.62
CA ASP A 161 6.34 -22.22 -26.33
C ASP A 161 6.13 -21.00 -25.41
N GLU A 162 5.70 -19.85 -25.94
CA GLU A 162 5.44 -18.65 -25.14
C GLU A 162 4.28 -18.82 -24.16
N ILE A 163 3.34 -19.73 -24.46
CA ILE A 163 2.26 -20.09 -23.53
C ILE A 163 2.83 -20.65 -22.22
N LYS A 164 4.04 -21.24 -22.24
CA LYS A 164 4.71 -21.71 -21.03
C LYS A 164 5.05 -20.56 -20.07
N LYS A 165 5.24 -19.34 -20.57
CA LYS A 165 5.48 -18.12 -19.75
C LYS A 165 4.22 -17.68 -19.00
N ILE A 166 3.04 -18.01 -19.53
CA ILE A 166 1.75 -17.75 -18.87
C ILE A 166 1.63 -18.69 -17.67
N LYS A 167 1.49 -18.13 -16.45
CA LYS A 167 1.30 -18.93 -15.23
C LYS A 167 0.08 -19.85 -15.37
N GLU A 168 0.15 -21.05 -14.80
CA GLU A 168 -0.93 -22.05 -14.89
C GLU A 168 -2.28 -21.49 -14.44
N ILE A 169 -2.28 -20.68 -13.38
CA ILE A 169 -3.49 -20.00 -12.89
C ILE A 169 -4.19 -19.16 -13.96
N TYR A 170 -3.46 -18.58 -14.93
CA TYR A 170 -4.03 -17.77 -16.01
C TYR A 170 -4.37 -18.57 -17.26
N ARG A 171 -3.77 -19.75 -17.46
CA ARG A 171 -4.05 -20.61 -18.63
C ARG A 171 -5.50 -21.09 -18.68
N ARG A 172 -6.19 -21.09 -17.54
CA ARG A 172 -7.63 -21.40 -17.46
C ARG A 172 -8.52 -20.45 -18.27
N PHE A 173 -8.02 -19.25 -18.58
CA PHE A 173 -8.73 -18.23 -19.38
C PHE A 173 -8.36 -18.30 -20.87
N LEU A 174 -7.65 -19.35 -21.29
CA LEU A 174 -7.29 -19.56 -22.70
C LEU A 174 -8.17 -20.67 -23.28
N LEU A 175 -8.73 -20.41 -24.46
CA LEU A 175 -9.57 -21.34 -25.19
C LEU A 175 -8.79 -21.88 -26.39
N PHE A 176 -8.40 -23.15 -26.31
CA PHE A 176 -7.62 -23.81 -27.35
C PHE A 176 -8.51 -24.36 -28.47
N GLY A 177 -8.12 -24.08 -29.71
CA GLY A 177 -8.84 -24.53 -30.90
C GLY A 177 -8.77 -26.05 -31.10
N THR A 178 -9.83 -26.60 -31.70
CA THR A 178 -9.96 -28.02 -32.03
C THR A 178 -10.19 -28.20 -33.54
N GLY A 179 -10.01 -29.42 -34.06
CA GLY A 179 -10.21 -29.70 -35.49
C GLY A 179 -9.33 -28.81 -36.39
N LYS A 180 -9.97 -28.00 -37.26
CA LYS A 180 -9.29 -27.11 -38.22
C LYS A 180 -8.56 -25.92 -37.57
N THR A 181 -8.90 -25.57 -36.33
CA THR A 181 -8.23 -24.51 -35.55
C THR A 181 -7.24 -25.08 -34.53
N LYS A 182 -6.96 -26.39 -34.59
CA LYS A 182 -5.93 -27.03 -33.78
C LYS A 182 -4.58 -26.34 -34.00
N GLY A 183 -3.94 -25.91 -32.93
CA GLY A 183 -2.71 -25.13 -32.98
C GLY A 183 -2.90 -23.61 -32.83
N PHE A 184 -4.14 -23.16 -32.62
CA PHE A 184 -4.44 -21.78 -32.23
C PHE A 184 -5.15 -21.74 -30.87
N PHE A 185 -5.14 -20.59 -30.23
CA PHE A 185 -5.92 -20.30 -29.04
C PHE A 185 -6.47 -18.87 -29.10
N THR A 186 -7.50 -18.61 -28.30
CA THR A 186 -8.02 -17.28 -28.04
C THR A 186 -8.16 -17.04 -26.54
N VAL A 187 -8.34 -15.80 -26.14
CA VAL A 187 -8.57 -15.40 -24.75
C VAL A 187 -10.07 -15.46 -24.45
N ASP A 188 -10.41 -15.79 -23.20
CA ASP A 188 -11.78 -15.81 -22.69
C ASP A 188 -12.56 -14.54 -23.09
N LYS A 189 -13.84 -14.72 -23.43
CA LYS A 189 -14.70 -13.64 -23.92
C LYS A 189 -14.83 -12.52 -22.89
N ASP A 190 -14.93 -12.84 -21.61
CA ASP A 190 -15.09 -11.84 -20.55
C ASP A 190 -13.88 -10.90 -20.47
N ILE A 191 -12.69 -11.41 -20.79
CA ILE A 191 -11.48 -10.58 -20.87
C ILE A 191 -11.54 -9.71 -22.12
N ARG A 192 -11.85 -10.30 -23.29
CA ARG A 192 -11.91 -9.57 -24.56
C ARG A 192 -12.91 -8.41 -24.53
N ASP A 193 -14.09 -8.64 -23.97
CA ASP A 193 -15.16 -7.63 -23.87
C ASP A 193 -14.79 -6.45 -22.94
N ARG A 194 -13.71 -6.58 -22.14
CA ARG A 194 -13.20 -5.53 -21.24
C ARG A 194 -12.02 -4.75 -21.81
N ILE A 195 -11.50 -5.15 -22.98
CA ILE A 195 -10.39 -4.47 -23.65
C ILE A 195 -10.92 -3.72 -24.88
N HIS A 196 -10.69 -2.41 -24.91
CA HIS A 196 -11.13 -1.52 -25.97
C HIS A 196 -9.91 -1.12 -26.79
N PHE A 197 -9.89 -1.48 -28.07
CA PHE A 197 -8.76 -1.20 -28.95
C PHE A 197 -8.99 0.09 -29.74
N GLU A 198 -7.95 0.92 -29.84
CA GLU A 198 -8.00 2.20 -30.57
C GLU A 198 -6.74 2.39 -31.42
N VAL A 199 -6.94 2.88 -32.64
CA VAL A 199 -5.82 3.35 -33.49
C VAL A 199 -5.48 4.78 -33.08
N ARG A 200 -4.36 4.99 -32.40
CA ARG A 200 -3.95 6.30 -31.89
C ARG A 200 -2.44 6.43 -31.76
N SER A 201 -1.90 7.59 -32.13
CA SER A 201 -0.49 7.88 -32.00
C SER A 201 -0.13 8.42 -30.61
N LEU A 202 1.06 8.04 -30.12
CA LEU A 202 1.63 8.60 -28.90
C LEU A 202 1.90 10.10 -28.99
N VAL A 203 1.98 10.68 -30.19
CA VAL A 203 2.21 12.12 -30.37
C VAL A 203 0.92 12.93 -30.58
N ASP A 204 -0.23 12.28 -30.78
CA ASP A 204 -1.52 12.97 -30.95
C ASP A 204 -1.89 13.80 -29.71
N PRO A 205 -2.73 14.84 -29.80
CA PRO A 205 -3.24 15.49 -28.59
C PRO A 205 -4.06 14.53 -27.72
N VAL A 206 -4.00 14.73 -26.39
CA VAL A 206 -4.91 14.06 -25.45
C VAL A 206 -6.16 14.91 -25.31
N ASP A 207 -7.33 14.27 -25.38
CA ASP A 207 -8.57 14.94 -25.03
C ASP A 207 -8.68 15.03 -23.51
N THR A 208 -8.75 16.24 -22.97
CA THR A 208 -8.81 16.49 -21.53
C THR A 208 -10.15 16.10 -20.90
N SER A 209 -11.16 15.74 -21.72
CA SER A 209 -12.43 15.19 -21.25
C SER A 209 -12.40 13.67 -21.02
N GLU A 210 -11.34 12.97 -21.47
CA GLU A 210 -11.18 11.54 -21.23
C GLU A 210 -11.01 11.24 -19.73
N GLN A 211 -11.67 10.17 -19.29
CA GLN A 211 -11.49 9.65 -17.93
C GLN A 211 -10.03 9.20 -17.72
N LEU A 212 -9.49 9.48 -16.53
CA LEU A 212 -8.12 9.13 -16.16
C LEU A 212 -7.96 7.63 -15.88
N PHE A 213 -6.72 7.15 -15.93
CA PHE A 213 -6.34 5.75 -15.74
C PHE A 213 -5.62 5.54 -14.40
N ASP A 214 -5.90 4.41 -13.75
CA ASP A 214 -5.17 3.96 -12.58
C ASP A 214 -3.74 3.58 -12.98
N TRP A 215 -3.58 2.91 -14.12
CA TRP A 215 -2.29 2.51 -14.67
C TRP A 215 -2.15 2.93 -16.13
N VAL A 216 -1.00 3.49 -16.49
CA VAL A 216 -0.59 3.74 -17.88
C VAL A 216 0.68 2.95 -18.17
N VAL A 217 0.61 2.07 -19.15
CA VAL A 217 1.70 1.18 -19.57
C VAL A 217 2.16 1.62 -20.96
N CYS A 218 3.45 1.93 -21.10
CA CYS A 218 4.07 2.33 -22.36
C CYS A 218 5.48 1.74 -22.42
N ARG A 219 5.59 0.47 -22.85
CA ARG A 219 6.84 -0.28 -22.78
C ARG A 219 7.43 -0.55 -24.16
N ASN A 220 8.75 -0.43 -24.22
CA ASN A 220 9.60 -0.78 -25.36
C ASN A 220 9.22 -0.06 -26.67
N VAL A 221 8.73 1.18 -26.55
CA VAL A 221 8.35 2.04 -27.67
C VAL A 221 9.06 3.39 -27.63
N LEU A 222 9.38 3.91 -26.44
CA LEU A 222 10.12 5.17 -26.27
C LEU A 222 11.54 5.08 -26.85
N ILE A 223 12.10 3.88 -26.93
CA ILE A 223 13.38 3.58 -27.60
C ILE A 223 13.43 4.03 -29.07
N TYR A 224 12.27 4.26 -29.70
CA TYR A 224 12.18 4.70 -31.09
C TYR A 224 12.10 6.22 -31.25
N PHE A 225 12.03 7.00 -30.18
CA PHE A 225 11.85 8.46 -30.22
C PHE A 225 13.16 9.23 -30.00
N LYS A 226 13.20 10.50 -30.41
CA LYS A 226 14.30 11.41 -30.04
C LYS A 226 14.16 11.80 -28.57
N PRO A 227 15.26 12.11 -27.85
CA PRO A 227 15.20 12.46 -26.42
C PRO A 227 14.17 13.55 -26.06
N ASP A 228 14.08 14.61 -26.89
CA ASP A 228 13.12 15.71 -26.66
C ASP A 228 11.67 15.26 -26.83
N ASP A 229 11.41 14.31 -27.73
CA ASP A 229 10.06 13.77 -27.97
C ASP A 229 9.68 12.74 -26.91
N VAL A 230 10.65 11.96 -26.40
CA VAL A 230 10.46 11.07 -25.24
C VAL A 230 9.93 11.87 -24.04
N GLU A 231 10.53 13.02 -23.75
CA GLU A 231 10.06 13.88 -22.65
C GLU A 231 8.61 14.36 -22.86
N LYS A 232 8.26 14.80 -24.06
CA LYS A 232 6.88 15.24 -24.38
C LYS A 232 5.89 14.09 -24.21
N VAL A 233 6.22 12.91 -24.72
CA VAL A 233 5.39 11.71 -24.60
C VAL A 233 5.21 11.32 -23.14
N ILE A 234 6.28 11.28 -22.33
CA ILE A 234 6.16 10.96 -20.90
C ILE A 234 5.23 11.94 -20.19
N ARG A 235 5.40 13.25 -20.40
CA ARG A 235 4.52 14.27 -19.77
C ARG A 235 3.06 14.05 -20.17
N LYS A 236 2.80 13.74 -21.44
CA LYS A 236 1.47 13.42 -21.97
C LYS A 236 0.87 12.14 -21.37
N LEU A 237 1.68 11.12 -21.12
CA LEU A 237 1.22 9.89 -20.45
C LEU A 237 0.84 10.16 -18.99
N ILE A 238 1.61 11.00 -18.29
CA ILE A 238 1.35 11.35 -16.89
C ILE A 238 0.06 12.15 -16.72
N THR A 239 -0.29 13.02 -17.66
CA THR A 239 -1.57 13.77 -17.59
C THR A 239 -2.79 12.86 -17.68
N GLN A 240 -2.64 11.64 -18.19
CA GLN A 240 -3.71 10.64 -18.27
C GLN A 240 -3.82 9.78 -17.00
N LEU A 241 -2.92 9.93 -16.02
CA LEU A 241 -2.98 9.19 -14.76
C LEU A 241 -3.92 9.85 -13.75
N LYS A 242 -4.68 9.03 -13.02
CA LYS A 242 -5.35 9.45 -11.79
C LYS A 242 -4.33 9.92 -10.74
N PRO A 243 -4.75 10.68 -9.71
CA PRO A 243 -3.96 10.80 -8.48
C PRO A 243 -3.59 9.40 -7.96
N ALA A 244 -2.35 9.24 -7.46
CA ALA A 244 -1.78 7.93 -7.09
C ALA A 244 -1.68 6.89 -8.23
N GLY A 245 -1.95 7.26 -9.49
CA GLY A 245 -1.82 6.35 -10.64
C GLY A 245 -0.38 5.99 -10.97
N ALA A 246 -0.17 4.84 -11.60
CA ALA A 246 1.16 4.33 -11.94
C ALA A 246 1.50 4.40 -13.44
N LEU A 247 2.68 4.90 -13.77
CA LEU A 247 3.31 4.81 -15.09
C LEU A 247 4.27 3.61 -15.14
N VAL A 248 4.13 2.75 -16.14
CA VAL A 248 5.01 1.60 -16.36
C VAL A 248 5.70 1.72 -17.71
N LEU A 249 7.03 1.76 -17.70
CA LEU A 249 7.88 1.81 -18.88
C LEU A 249 8.67 0.50 -19.02
N GLY A 250 9.27 0.27 -20.20
CA GLY A 250 10.12 -0.89 -20.43
C GLY A 250 11.40 -0.84 -19.60
N SER A 251 12.02 -2.00 -19.38
CA SER A 251 13.21 -2.14 -18.53
C SER A 251 14.41 -1.29 -18.98
N SER A 252 14.46 -0.94 -20.27
CA SER A 252 15.51 -0.10 -20.87
C SER A 252 15.13 1.38 -20.98
N GLU A 253 13.93 1.78 -20.53
CA GLU A 253 13.34 3.10 -20.74
C GLU A 253 13.25 3.90 -19.42
N SER A 254 14.25 3.74 -18.55
CA SER A 254 14.25 4.36 -17.23
C SER A 254 14.28 5.89 -17.31
N ILE A 255 13.41 6.54 -16.55
CA ILE A 255 13.35 8.00 -16.40
C ILE A 255 13.83 8.43 -15.01
N GLU A 256 14.24 9.70 -14.88
CA GLU A 256 14.44 10.33 -13.57
C GLU A 256 13.07 10.73 -12.99
N PRO A 257 12.54 10.03 -11.97
CA PRO A 257 11.15 10.20 -11.53
C PRO A 257 10.86 11.64 -11.05
N LYS A 258 11.85 12.25 -10.40
CA LYS A 258 11.77 13.61 -9.85
C LYS A 258 11.54 14.67 -10.92
N LYS A 259 12.00 14.45 -12.16
CA LYS A 259 11.77 15.38 -13.29
C LYS A 259 10.28 15.49 -13.66
N TYR A 260 9.49 14.50 -13.25
CA TYR A 260 8.12 14.28 -13.68
C TYR A 260 7.13 14.22 -12.51
N ASP A 261 7.53 14.64 -11.30
CA ASP A 261 6.71 14.55 -10.08
C ASP A 261 6.23 13.10 -9.78
N LEU A 262 7.08 12.12 -10.11
CA LEU A 262 6.83 10.69 -9.85
C LEU A 262 7.79 10.13 -8.80
N GLU A 263 7.38 9.05 -8.16
CA GLU A 263 8.20 8.23 -7.27
C GLU A 263 8.48 6.87 -7.90
N SER A 264 9.69 6.32 -7.71
CA SER A 264 10.05 5.02 -8.30
C SER A 264 9.51 3.87 -7.47
N LEU A 265 8.79 2.95 -8.12
CA LEU A 265 8.39 1.65 -7.58
C LEU A 265 9.40 0.53 -7.97
N GLY A 266 10.48 0.88 -8.65
CA GLY A 266 11.47 -0.07 -9.19
C GLY A 266 10.99 -0.76 -10.49
N ASN A 267 11.93 -1.37 -11.22
CA ASN A 267 11.69 -2.00 -12.53
C ASN A 267 10.98 -1.07 -13.53
N SER A 268 11.46 0.16 -13.70
CA SER A 268 10.82 1.15 -14.62
C SER A 268 9.33 1.39 -14.37
N SER A 269 8.88 1.20 -13.13
CA SER A 269 7.52 1.53 -12.69
C SER A 269 7.57 2.74 -11.76
N TYR A 270 6.62 3.66 -11.92
CA TYR A 270 6.62 4.96 -11.25
C TYR A 270 5.20 5.31 -10.80
N VAL A 271 5.03 5.95 -9.65
CA VAL A 271 3.72 6.37 -9.13
C VAL A 271 3.62 7.89 -9.04
N ARG A 272 2.44 8.43 -9.36
CA ARG A 272 2.15 9.86 -9.24
C ARG A 272 1.99 10.22 -7.77
N SER A 273 2.87 11.09 -7.26
CA SER A 273 2.85 11.51 -5.86
C SER A 273 1.54 12.28 -5.55
N GLU A 274 0.87 11.95 -4.44
CA GLU A 274 -0.47 12.42 -4.05
C GLU A 274 -0.56 13.90 -3.61
N ILE A 275 0.42 14.76 -3.89
CA ILE A 275 0.44 16.10 -3.31
C ILE A 275 0.02 17.16 -4.35
N PRO A 276 -1.19 17.77 -4.24
CA PRO A 276 -1.53 18.98 -4.97
C PRO A 276 -0.48 20.06 -4.71
N LYS A 277 -0.05 20.74 -5.78
CA LYS A 277 0.92 21.84 -5.72
C LYS A 277 0.49 22.92 -4.73
N GLY A 278 1.10 22.88 -3.55
CA GLY A 278 0.96 23.89 -2.49
C GLY A 278 2.03 23.82 -1.39
N SER A 279 2.98 22.90 -1.47
CA SER A 279 4.10 22.82 -0.52
C SER A 279 5.31 22.17 -1.21
N LYS A 280 6.41 22.92 -1.35
CA LYS A 280 7.72 22.29 -1.52
C LYS A 280 8.00 21.51 -0.23
N SER A 281 7.76 20.22 -0.21
CA SER A 281 8.19 19.40 0.92
C SER A 281 9.67 19.02 0.74
N ALA A 282 10.54 19.77 1.41
CA ALA A 282 11.85 19.22 1.75
C ALA A 282 11.62 17.92 2.52
N LYS A 283 12.33 16.84 2.18
CA LYS A 283 12.26 15.56 2.93
C LYS A 283 12.21 15.84 4.43
N ASN A 284 11.21 15.28 5.11
CA ASN A 284 11.09 15.36 6.57
C ASN A 284 12.42 15.01 7.22
N ARG A 285 12.80 15.76 8.24
CA ARG A 285 14.09 15.61 8.90
C ARG A 285 13.99 14.61 10.04
N VAL A 286 14.83 13.59 9.98
CA VAL A 286 15.02 12.65 11.09
C VAL A 286 16.34 12.92 11.80
N LEU A 287 16.29 13.04 13.11
CA LEU A 287 17.48 13.10 13.96
C LEU A 287 17.72 11.72 14.57
N VAL A 288 18.88 11.13 14.25
CA VAL A 288 19.35 9.85 14.79
C VAL A 288 20.32 10.13 15.92
N ILE A 289 19.99 9.67 17.12
CA ILE A 289 20.79 9.84 18.34
C ILE A 289 21.19 8.43 18.81
N ASP A 290 22.45 8.07 18.62
CA ASP A 290 23.00 6.77 19.04
C ASP A 290 24.52 6.92 19.18
N ASP A 291 25.14 6.39 20.24
CA ASP A 291 26.58 6.50 20.49
C ASP A 291 27.41 5.58 19.56
N SER A 292 26.80 4.52 19.04
CA SER A 292 27.39 3.59 18.08
C SER A 292 27.39 4.17 16.66
N SER A 293 28.59 4.47 16.16
CA SER A 293 28.81 4.89 14.78
C SER A 293 28.27 3.89 13.75
N THR A 294 28.30 2.59 14.07
CA THR A 294 27.78 1.52 13.21
C THR A 294 26.26 1.59 13.08
N ILE A 295 25.55 1.77 14.20
CA ILE A 295 24.09 1.92 14.20
C ILE A 295 23.69 3.22 13.49
N ARG A 296 24.39 4.33 13.76
CA ARG A 296 24.17 5.60 13.05
C ARG A 296 24.30 5.46 11.53
N LEU A 297 25.36 4.82 11.04
CA LEU A 297 25.55 4.57 9.60
C LEU A 297 24.43 3.70 9.03
N ARG A 298 24.01 2.66 9.76
CA ARG A 298 22.97 1.75 9.32
C ARG A 298 21.61 2.44 9.24
N LEU A 299 21.19 3.14 10.29
CA LEU A 299 19.96 3.93 10.31
C LEU A 299 19.99 5.02 9.23
N THR A 300 21.13 5.70 9.06
CA THR A 300 21.30 6.68 8.00
C THR A 300 21.07 6.08 6.62
N LYS A 301 21.64 4.91 6.33
CA LYS A 301 21.45 4.21 5.06
C LYS A 301 19.98 3.83 4.83
N ILE A 302 19.31 3.31 5.85
CA ILE A 302 17.89 2.90 5.77
C ILE A 302 17.02 4.15 5.50
N LEU A 303 17.18 5.18 6.32
CA LEU A 303 16.28 6.33 6.35
C LEU A 303 16.53 7.36 5.26
N SER A 304 17.74 7.42 4.67
CA SER A 304 18.08 8.42 3.63
C SER A 304 17.23 8.31 2.36
N SER A 305 16.62 7.15 2.13
CA SER A 305 15.66 6.94 1.02
C SER A 305 14.44 7.88 1.15
N ALA A 306 13.91 8.05 2.37
CA ALA A 306 12.69 8.81 2.65
C ALA A 306 12.91 10.14 3.40
N PHE A 307 13.91 10.22 4.28
CA PHE A 307 14.13 11.37 5.17
C PHE A 307 15.41 12.14 4.83
N LYS A 308 15.48 13.40 5.28
CA LYS A 308 16.76 14.10 5.47
C LYS A 308 17.33 13.66 6.81
N VAL A 309 18.33 12.80 6.79
CA VAL A 309 18.93 12.24 8.01
C VAL A 309 20.00 13.18 8.56
N VAL A 310 19.95 13.41 9.86
CA VAL A 310 21.04 13.99 10.65
C VAL A 310 21.34 13.00 11.77
N SER A 311 22.60 12.64 11.97
CA SER A 311 22.99 11.70 13.03
C SER A 311 23.99 12.35 13.97
N VAL A 312 23.77 12.20 15.27
CA VAL A 312 24.61 12.74 16.36
C VAL A 312 25.00 11.61 17.31
N GLY A 313 26.18 11.74 17.93
CA GLY A 313 26.77 10.69 18.78
C GLY A 313 26.44 10.80 20.26
N SER A 314 25.85 11.92 20.71
CA SER A 314 25.58 12.15 22.13
C SER A 314 24.30 12.96 22.36
N ALA A 315 23.82 12.92 23.61
CA ALA A 315 22.68 13.70 24.08
C ALA A 315 22.91 15.21 24.00
N ASP A 316 24.15 15.67 24.24
CA ASP A 316 24.50 17.10 24.18
C ASP A 316 24.48 17.61 22.74
N GLU A 317 25.09 16.86 21.80
CA GLU A 317 25.02 17.17 20.36
C GLU A 317 23.56 17.22 19.87
N ALA A 318 22.72 16.28 20.33
CA ALA A 318 21.30 16.27 19.99
C ALA A 318 20.57 17.51 20.50
N THR A 319 20.85 17.91 21.75
CA THR A 319 20.24 19.08 22.39
C THR A 319 20.65 20.36 21.66
N ASP A 320 21.93 20.52 21.34
CA ASP A 320 22.43 21.68 20.60
C ASP A 320 21.87 21.74 19.19
N TYR A 321 21.73 20.60 18.52
CA TYR A 321 21.08 20.54 17.21
C TYR A 321 19.63 21.00 17.26
N LEU A 322 18.85 20.52 18.24
CA LEU A 322 17.42 20.85 18.40
C LEU A 322 17.15 22.32 18.77
N LYS A 323 18.10 23.00 19.42
CA LYS A 323 17.96 24.44 19.74
C LYS A 323 17.83 25.31 18.49
N ILE A 324 18.53 24.95 17.41
CA ILE A 324 18.63 25.77 16.19
C ILE A 324 17.95 25.13 14.97
N ASN A 325 17.60 23.84 15.04
CA ASN A 325 17.00 23.12 13.92
C ASN A 325 15.67 22.48 14.31
N LYS A 326 14.69 22.58 13.41
CA LYS A 326 13.46 21.78 13.50
C LYS A 326 13.72 20.36 12.98
N VAL A 327 13.14 19.39 13.67
CA VAL A 327 13.19 17.96 13.36
C VAL A 327 11.76 17.42 13.41
N ASP A 328 11.42 16.55 12.47
CA ASP A 328 10.08 16.01 12.30
C ASP A 328 9.88 14.68 13.03
N VAL A 329 10.96 13.89 13.20
CA VAL A 329 10.96 12.66 14.00
C VAL A 329 12.37 12.36 14.54
N ILE A 330 12.45 11.71 15.70
CA ILE A 330 13.71 11.38 16.37
C ILE A 330 13.79 9.86 16.54
N THR A 331 14.94 9.26 16.22
CA THR A 331 15.29 7.91 16.68
C THR A 331 16.30 8.03 17.80
N LEU A 332 16.04 7.39 18.93
CA LEU A 332 16.80 7.57 20.16
C LEU A 332 17.27 6.22 20.71
N ASP A 333 18.58 6.09 20.89
CA ASP A 333 19.15 5.05 21.74
C ASP A 333 19.04 5.43 23.23
N LEU A 334 18.90 4.42 24.09
CA LEU A 334 18.80 4.63 25.53
C LEU A 334 20.15 4.50 26.25
N ASN A 335 21.09 3.75 25.70
CA ASN A 335 22.33 3.35 26.37
C ASN A 335 23.51 4.20 25.89
N MET A 336 23.56 5.45 26.33
CA MET A 336 24.63 6.39 25.99
C MET A 336 25.53 6.71 27.20
N PRO A 337 26.87 6.85 27.04
CA PRO A 337 27.82 6.86 28.16
C PRO A 337 27.75 8.04 29.14
N GLU A 338 27.41 9.25 28.66
CA GLU A 338 27.44 10.47 29.46
C GLU A 338 26.08 10.78 30.08
N LYS A 339 25.05 10.78 29.22
CA LYS A 339 23.66 11.01 29.59
C LYS A 339 22.82 9.97 28.87
N ASP A 340 22.14 9.15 29.65
CA ASP A 340 21.28 8.10 29.10
C ASP A 340 20.10 8.72 28.34
N GLY A 341 19.62 8.01 27.33
CA GLY A 341 18.58 8.50 26.44
C GLY A 341 17.24 8.70 27.14
N LEU A 342 16.95 7.94 28.20
CA LEU A 342 15.70 8.07 28.95
C LEU A 342 15.66 9.39 29.71
N THR A 343 16.72 9.70 30.46
CA THR A 343 16.88 10.98 31.15
C THR A 343 16.84 12.15 30.17
N TRP A 344 17.51 12.01 29.02
CA TRP A 344 17.46 13.03 27.97
C TRP A 344 16.04 13.25 27.43
N LEU A 345 15.31 12.17 27.10
CA LEU A 345 13.93 12.26 26.60
C LEU A 345 13.02 12.98 27.60
N LEU A 346 13.11 12.61 28.88
CA LEU A 346 12.34 13.23 29.96
C LEU A 346 12.57 14.73 30.05
N GLU A 347 13.84 15.17 30.01
CA GLU A 347 14.17 16.59 30.03
C GLU A 347 13.67 17.33 28.80
N GLN A 348 13.85 16.77 27.59
CA GLN A 348 13.36 17.40 26.36
C GLN A 348 11.83 17.52 26.36
N ARG A 349 11.12 16.50 26.86
CA ARG A 349 9.66 16.52 27.00
C ARG A 349 9.20 17.58 28.00
N ARG A 350 9.87 17.70 29.15
CA ARG A 350 9.64 18.79 30.12
C ARG A 350 9.95 20.18 29.52
N GLY A 351 10.94 20.26 28.64
CA GLY A 351 11.27 21.44 27.85
C GLY A 351 10.30 21.76 26.72
N GLY A 352 9.22 20.97 26.53
CA GLY A 352 8.18 21.22 25.54
C GLY A 352 8.42 20.58 24.17
N LEU A 353 9.39 19.66 24.03
CA LEU A 353 9.61 18.94 22.79
C LEU A 353 8.38 18.09 22.45
N THR A 354 7.71 18.40 21.33
CA THR A 354 6.54 17.66 20.84
C THR A 354 6.85 16.79 19.62
N THR A 355 8.11 16.72 19.21
CA THR A 355 8.56 15.87 18.11
C THR A 355 8.42 14.39 18.48
N PRO A 356 7.84 13.53 17.63
CA PRO A 356 7.71 12.11 17.92
C PRO A 356 9.08 11.46 18.06
N VAL A 357 9.20 10.55 19.03
CA VAL A 357 10.43 9.82 19.35
C VAL A 357 10.17 8.33 19.23
N THR A 358 11.01 7.64 18.46
CA THR A 358 11.07 6.18 18.38
C THR A 358 12.32 5.69 19.07
N ILE A 359 12.17 4.78 20.02
CA ILE A 359 13.31 4.17 20.70
C ILE A 359 13.93 3.09 19.81
N VAL A 360 15.24 3.06 19.72
CA VAL A 360 16.00 2.01 19.03
C VAL A 360 16.90 1.35 20.05
N SER A 361 16.53 0.15 20.52
CA SER A 361 17.25 -0.54 21.60
C SER A 361 17.24 -2.05 21.38
N GLY A 362 18.08 -2.77 22.12
CA GLY A 362 18.03 -4.23 22.14
C GLY A 362 16.88 -4.76 22.99
N ALA A 363 16.68 -6.07 22.94
CA ALA A 363 15.65 -6.79 23.71
C ALA A 363 16.20 -7.53 24.94
N SER A 364 17.33 -7.07 25.52
CA SER A 364 17.81 -7.66 26.78
C SER A 364 16.89 -7.26 27.95
N PRO A 365 16.75 -8.08 29.02
CA PRO A 365 15.81 -7.79 30.11
C PRO A 365 16.01 -6.41 30.76
N THR A 366 17.25 -5.95 30.89
CA THR A 366 17.59 -4.63 31.41
C THR A 366 17.19 -3.50 30.46
N GLU A 367 17.36 -3.69 29.15
CA GLU A 367 16.96 -2.70 28.14
C GLU A 367 15.44 -2.60 28.01
N VAL A 368 14.72 -3.72 28.10
CA VAL A 368 13.25 -3.78 28.02
C VAL A 368 12.63 -2.83 29.06
N GLN A 369 13.10 -2.84 30.31
CA GLN A 369 12.58 -1.94 31.35
C GLN A 369 12.80 -0.46 31.01
N SER A 370 13.96 -0.11 30.47
CA SER A 370 14.27 1.25 30.02
C SER A 370 13.40 1.68 28.84
N VAL A 371 13.19 0.80 27.85
CA VAL A 371 12.32 1.05 26.69
C VAL A 371 10.88 1.30 27.14
N LEU A 372 10.36 0.46 28.04
CA LEU A 372 9.02 0.63 28.57
C LEU A 372 8.87 1.96 29.32
N SER A 373 9.88 2.34 30.12
CA SER A 373 9.92 3.64 30.80
C SER A 373 9.87 4.78 29.80
N ALA A 374 10.69 4.73 28.75
CA ALA A 374 10.70 5.73 27.68
C ALA A 374 9.34 5.84 26.97
N LEU A 375 8.65 4.72 26.72
CA LEU A 375 7.30 4.73 26.14
C LEU A 375 6.29 5.42 27.07
N GLY A 376 6.37 5.21 28.38
CA GLY A 376 5.53 5.93 29.35
C GLY A 376 5.86 7.42 29.50
N ASP A 377 7.11 7.78 29.23
CA ASP A 377 7.60 9.16 29.26
C ASP A 377 7.38 9.89 27.92
N GLY A 378 6.62 9.28 27.01
CA GLY A 378 6.15 9.91 25.78
C GLY A 378 7.02 9.63 24.56
N ALA A 379 7.75 8.51 24.52
CA ALA A 379 8.14 7.90 23.25
C ALA A 379 6.93 7.20 22.61
N GLN A 380 6.78 7.34 21.30
CA GLN A 380 5.59 6.89 20.58
C GLN A 380 5.72 5.46 20.05
N ASP A 381 6.96 4.98 19.91
CA ASP A 381 7.23 3.69 19.30
C ASP A 381 8.61 3.13 19.71
N CYS A 382 8.84 1.83 19.47
CA CYS A 382 10.13 1.18 19.68
C CYS A 382 10.50 0.19 18.57
N ILE A 383 11.78 0.14 18.19
CA ILE A 383 12.35 -0.75 17.18
C ILE A 383 13.48 -1.55 17.84
N ASP A 384 13.48 -2.86 17.65
CA ASP A 384 14.60 -3.70 18.08
C ASP A 384 15.80 -3.45 17.14
N LYS A 385 17.00 -3.22 17.71
CA LYS A 385 18.25 -3.10 16.95
C LYS A 385 18.49 -4.30 16.01
N ALA A 386 17.98 -5.49 16.33
CA ALA A 386 18.02 -6.66 15.44
C ALA A 386 17.26 -6.44 14.12
N GLU A 387 16.18 -5.63 14.11
CA GLU A 387 15.38 -5.33 12.91
C GLU A 387 16.11 -4.44 11.89
N LEU A 388 17.23 -3.83 12.29
CA LEU A 388 18.07 -3.06 11.37
C LEU A 388 18.78 -3.97 10.35
N GLN A 389 18.73 -5.29 10.56
CA GLN A 389 19.22 -6.33 9.66
C GLN A 389 18.08 -6.87 8.78
N GLY A 390 18.29 -6.96 7.46
CA GLY A 390 17.30 -7.50 6.52
C GLY A 390 16.39 -6.45 5.86
N ASP A 391 15.11 -6.78 5.66
CA ASP A 391 14.09 -5.87 5.11
C ASP A 391 13.72 -4.81 6.14
N THR A 392 13.91 -3.54 5.77
CA THR A 392 13.80 -2.38 6.67
C THR A 392 12.74 -1.38 6.21
N GLY A 393 11.93 -1.75 5.20
CA GLY A 393 10.88 -0.88 4.68
C GLY A 393 9.83 -0.51 5.74
N HIS A 394 9.55 -1.41 6.68
CA HIS A 394 8.59 -1.17 7.75
C HIS A 394 9.03 -0.08 8.74
N ILE A 395 10.34 0.09 8.96
CA ILE A 395 10.89 1.16 9.81
C ILE A 395 10.54 2.52 9.23
N ILE A 396 10.73 2.68 7.91
CA ILE A 396 10.39 3.92 7.20
C ILE A 396 8.89 4.19 7.30
N SER A 397 8.06 3.17 7.06
CA SER A 397 6.60 3.30 7.16
C SER A 397 6.15 3.76 8.55
N ARG A 398 6.72 3.18 9.63
CA ARG A 398 6.41 3.57 11.01
C ARG A 398 6.79 5.01 11.30
N LEU A 399 8.00 5.44 10.92
CA LEU A 399 8.44 6.81 11.15
C LEU A 399 7.61 7.83 10.34
N ASN A 400 7.26 7.53 9.09
CA ASN A 400 6.38 8.40 8.30
C ASN A 400 5.00 8.53 8.95
N ALA A 401 4.42 7.41 9.39
CA ALA A 401 3.12 7.42 10.09
C ALA A 401 3.16 8.29 11.36
N LEU A 402 4.28 8.29 12.11
CA LEU A 402 4.46 9.18 13.27
C LEU A 402 4.54 10.65 12.88
N VAL A 403 5.25 10.99 11.79
CA VAL A 403 5.34 12.37 11.31
C VAL A 403 3.96 12.87 10.88
N ASP A 404 3.27 12.11 10.03
CA ASP A 404 1.96 12.47 9.51
C ASP A 404 0.93 12.59 10.64
N GLY A 405 0.93 11.63 11.57
CA GLY A 405 0.10 11.66 12.77
C GLY A 405 0.34 12.90 13.62
N ASN A 406 1.59 13.30 13.83
CA ASN A 406 1.91 14.51 14.61
C ASN A 406 1.48 15.80 13.91
N VAL A 407 1.64 15.88 12.58
CA VAL A 407 1.17 17.03 11.78
C VAL A 407 -0.35 17.13 11.84
N ASN A 408 -1.05 16.03 11.60
CA ASN A 408 -2.52 15.98 11.62
C ASN A 408 -3.06 16.35 13.00
N ARG A 409 -2.50 15.80 14.08
CA ARG A 409 -2.89 16.14 15.45
C ARG A 409 -2.74 17.64 15.75
N ARG A 410 -1.65 18.26 15.31
CA ARG A 410 -1.46 19.72 15.47
C ARG A 410 -2.52 20.52 14.71
N LEU A 411 -2.83 20.14 13.47
CA LEU A 411 -3.84 20.81 12.64
C LEU A 411 -5.25 20.63 13.23
N LEU A 412 -5.59 19.43 13.70
CA LEU A 412 -6.89 19.11 14.30
C LEU A 412 -7.08 19.82 15.64
N ASN A 413 -6.05 19.86 16.50
CA ASN A 413 -6.10 20.58 17.77
C ASN A 413 -6.23 22.10 17.59
N GLN A 414 -5.69 22.66 16.50
CA GLN A 414 -5.93 24.06 16.15
C GLN A 414 -7.40 24.31 15.75
N LYS A 415 -8.02 23.40 15.00
CA LYS A 415 -9.44 23.50 14.59
C LYS A 415 -10.41 23.30 15.76
N ARG A 416 -10.13 22.36 16.68
CA ARG A 416 -10.99 22.04 17.84
C ARG A 416 -11.08 23.16 18.88
N ARG A 417 -10.08 24.05 18.97
CA ARG A 417 -10.13 25.22 19.86
C ARG A 417 -11.29 26.19 19.58
N GLY A 418 -12.02 26.02 18.47
CA GLY A 418 -13.22 26.80 18.11
C GLY A 418 -14.57 26.07 18.19
N SER A 419 -14.64 24.77 18.52
CA SER A 419 -15.92 24.04 18.56
C SER A 419 -15.97 23.01 19.69
N LYS A 420 -16.95 23.14 20.59
CA LYS A 420 -17.36 22.04 21.46
C LYS A 420 -18.17 21.07 20.59
N ALA A 421 -17.67 19.86 20.39
CA ALA A 421 -18.43 18.83 19.68
C ALA A 421 -19.62 18.39 20.55
N ASP A 422 -20.82 18.45 19.99
CA ASP A 422 -22.00 17.83 20.55
C ASP A 422 -21.83 16.30 20.49
N SER A 423 -21.70 15.67 21.65
CA SER A 423 -21.77 14.22 21.76
C SER A 423 -23.22 13.78 21.51
N LYS A 424 -23.51 13.35 20.27
CA LYS A 424 -24.75 12.60 20.01
C LYS A 424 -24.77 11.40 20.95
N GLY A 425 -25.82 11.30 21.77
CA GLY A 425 -25.92 10.30 22.83
C GLY A 425 -25.76 8.87 22.30
N PHE A 426 -24.59 8.30 22.52
CA PHE A 426 -24.37 6.86 22.38
C PHE A 426 -24.98 6.18 23.60
N ILE A 427 -26.02 5.37 23.37
CA ILE A 427 -26.61 4.56 24.43
C ILE A 427 -25.89 3.23 24.43
N VAL A 428 -24.91 3.07 25.32
CA VAL A 428 -24.36 1.75 25.64
C VAL A 428 -25.51 0.90 26.16
N LYS A 429 -25.76 -0.28 25.59
CA LYS A 429 -26.73 -1.22 26.18
C LYS A 429 -26.25 -1.55 27.61
N PRO A 430 -27.10 -1.44 28.64
CA PRO A 430 -26.68 -1.48 30.05
C PRO A 430 -26.32 -2.88 30.58
N ALA A 431 -25.82 -3.76 29.71
CA ALA A 431 -25.44 -5.13 30.07
C ALA A 431 -23.95 -5.17 30.43
N TYR A 432 -23.65 -5.68 31.62
CA TYR A 432 -22.28 -5.85 32.10
C TYR A 432 -21.48 -6.74 31.12
N PRO A 433 -20.28 -6.31 30.68
CA PRO A 433 -19.47 -7.12 29.78
C PRO A 433 -18.98 -8.40 30.45
N ASP A 434 -19.08 -9.51 29.75
CA ASP A 434 -18.45 -10.77 30.14
C ASP A 434 -16.96 -10.80 29.77
N LEU A 435 -16.56 -10.04 28.73
CA LEU A 435 -15.19 -9.93 28.23
C LEU A 435 -14.89 -8.53 27.70
N ILE A 436 -13.66 -8.07 27.89
CA ILE A 436 -13.12 -6.86 27.28
C ILE A 436 -11.98 -7.24 26.35
N LEU A 437 -12.06 -6.83 25.09
CA LEU A 437 -11.07 -7.11 24.04
C LEU A 437 -10.50 -5.79 23.51
N ILE A 438 -9.18 -5.64 23.46
CA ILE A 438 -8.56 -4.38 23.00
C ILE A 438 -7.44 -4.67 22.00
N GLY A 439 -7.47 -3.96 20.86
CA GLY A 439 -6.44 -4.01 19.83
C GLY A 439 -5.74 -2.67 19.65
N ALA A 440 -4.40 -2.67 19.61
CA ALA A 440 -3.60 -1.45 19.44
C ALA A 440 -2.25 -1.73 18.73
N SER A 441 -1.60 -0.66 18.23
CA SER A 441 -0.28 -0.74 17.59
C SER A 441 0.57 0.50 17.92
N THR A 442 1.13 1.23 16.95
CA THR A 442 1.95 2.43 17.18
C THR A 442 1.20 3.49 18.00
N GLY A 443 1.81 3.96 19.09
CA GLY A 443 1.19 4.81 20.12
C GLY A 443 0.25 4.08 21.09
N GLY A 444 0.03 2.78 20.89
CA GLY A 444 -0.90 1.95 21.65
C GLY A 444 -0.43 1.69 23.07
N THR A 445 0.88 1.60 23.31
CA THR A 445 1.45 1.31 24.63
C THR A 445 1.07 2.36 25.68
N GLU A 446 1.27 3.64 25.34
CA GLU A 446 0.86 4.78 26.17
C GLU A 446 -0.68 4.85 26.30
N THR A 447 -1.39 4.68 25.18
CA THR A 447 -2.86 4.76 25.15
C THR A 447 -3.49 3.70 26.05
N LEU A 448 -3.01 2.45 25.99
CA LEU A 448 -3.46 1.33 26.82
C LEU A 448 -3.17 1.61 28.30
N CYS A 449 -1.96 2.04 28.63
CA CYS A 449 -1.59 2.36 30.01
C CYS A 449 -2.50 3.45 30.59
N ASN A 450 -2.77 4.52 29.84
CA ASN A 450 -3.63 5.61 30.29
C ASN A 450 -5.10 5.19 30.39
N MET A 451 -5.61 4.45 29.41
CA MET A 451 -7.00 3.99 29.36
C MET A 451 -7.32 2.99 30.48
N LEU A 452 -6.42 2.03 30.74
CA LEU A 452 -6.63 0.98 31.74
C LEU A 452 -6.14 1.35 33.14
N LYS A 453 -5.49 2.50 33.31
CA LYS A 453 -4.94 2.95 34.60
C LYS A 453 -5.99 2.84 35.71
N ASN A 454 -5.63 2.16 36.80
CA ASN A 454 -6.46 1.97 37.99
C ASN A 454 -7.91 1.58 37.62
N ILE A 455 -8.07 0.54 36.80
CA ILE A 455 -9.42 0.06 36.46
C ILE A 455 -10.11 -0.51 37.69
N THR A 456 -11.43 -0.33 37.80
CA THR A 456 -12.19 -0.63 39.01
C THR A 456 -12.10 -2.11 39.42
N VAL A 457 -12.21 -2.35 40.73
CA VAL A 457 -12.34 -3.70 41.31
C VAL A 457 -13.59 -4.36 40.74
N GLY A 458 -13.48 -5.61 40.30
CA GLY A 458 -14.57 -6.30 39.59
C GLY A 458 -14.64 -5.96 38.11
N CYS A 459 -13.50 -5.70 37.44
CA CYS A 459 -13.40 -5.67 35.98
C CYS A 459 -13.52 -7.10 35.39
N PRO A 460 -14.20 -7.32 34.25
CA PRO A 460 -14.17 -8.61 33.55
C PRO A 460 -12.75 -8.97 33.08
N PRO A 461 -12.52 -10.21 32.58
CA PRO A 461 -11.27 -10.55 31.93
C PRO A 461 -10.99 -9.61 30.75
N VAL A 462 -9.78 -9.05 30.72
CA VAL A 462 -9.30 -8.14 29.66
C VAL A 462 -8.29 -8.87 28.79
N VAL A 463 -8.55 -8.99 27.49
CA VAL A 463 -7.61 -9.57 26.52
C VAL A 463 -7.12 -8.48 25.58
N VAL A 464 -5.81 -8.28 25.53
CA VAL A 464 -5.16 -7.23 24.74
C VAL A 464 -4.27 -7.84 23.67
N VAL A 465 -4.41 -7.33 22.45
CA VAL A 465 -3.40 -7.47 21.40
C VAL A 465 -2.79 -6.11 21.14
N GLN A 466 -1.51 -5.98 21.49
CA GLN A 466 -0.67 -4.85 21.12
C GLN A 466 0.38 -5.35 20.13
N HIS A 467 0.46 -4.75 18.94
CA HIS A 467 1.55 -5.02 18.02
C HIS A 467 2.84 -4.45 18.59
N ILE A 468 3.66 -5.34 19.16
CA ILE A 468 4.97 -5.05 19.71
C ILE A 468 5.89 -6.24 19.41
N GLN A 469 7.20 -6.01 19.33
CA GLN A 469 8.12 -7.12 19.07
C GLN A 469 8.09 -8.15 20.21
N PRO A 470 8.26 -9.44 19.91
CA PRO A 470 8.24 -10.51 20.91
C PRO A 470 9.18 -10.26 22.09
N GLY A 471 10.37 -9.70 21.84
CA GLY A 471 11.36 -9.38 22.87
C GLY A 471 10.90 -8.36 23.92
N PHE A 472 9.91 -7.52 23.60
CA PHE A 472 9.35 -6.52 24.54
C PHE A 472 7.95 -6.91 25.07
N ALA A 473 7.34 -7.96 24.53
CA ALA A 473 5.93 -8.28 24.77
C ALA A 473 5.66 -8.64 26.23
N GLN A 474 6.46 -9.53 26.83
CA GLN A 474 6.33 -9.91 28.24
C GLN A 474 6.46 -8.71 29.18
N GLY A 475 7.52 -7.92 29.03
CA GLY A 475 7.75 -6.76 29.89
C GLY A 475 6.63 -5.71 29.76
N PHE A 476 6.09 -5.52 28.56
CA PHE A 476 4.94 -4.63 28.37
C PHE A 476 3.67 -5.17 29.07
N ALA A 477 3.41 -6.47 29.00
CA ALA A 477 2.27 -7.09 29.67
C ALA A 477 2.35 -6.94 31.20
N GLU A 478 3.52 -7.15 31.79
CA GLU A 478 3.79 -6.95 33.23
C GLU A 478 3.56 -5.50 33.65
N ARG A 479 4.07 -4.55 32.86
CA ARG A 479 3.84 -3.12 33.10
C ARG A 479 2.37 -2.75 33.01
N LEU A 480 1.66 -3.22 31.97
CA LEU A 480 0.26 -2.89 31.77
C LEU A 480 -0.61 -3.45 32.91
N ALA A 481 -0.32 -4.68 33.38
CA ALA A 481 -0.96 -5.25 34.55
C ALA A 481 -0.72 -4.39 35.80
N SER A 482 0.54 -4.01 36.06
CA SER A 482 0.91 -3.15 37.20
C SER A 482 0.21 -1.79 37.18
N VAL A 483 0.20 -1.08 36.04
CA VAL A 483 -0.43 0.25 35.90
C VAL A 483 -1.96 0.17 35.95
N SER A 484 -2.54 -0.90 35.43
CA SER A 484 -4.00 -1.09 35.45
C SER A 484 -4.52 -1.54 36.82
N GLY A 485 -3.68 -2.20 37.62
CA GLY A 485 -4.08 -2.88 38.85
C GLY A 485 -4.70 -4.26 38.60
N LEU A 486 -4.63 -4.80 37.38
CA LEU A 486 -5.09 -6.14 37.04
C LEU A 486 -4.02 -7.19 37.31
N THR A 487 -4.43 -8.42 37.59
CA THR A 487 -3.50 -9.55 37.70
C THR A 487 -3.10 -10.03 36.30
N LEU A 488 -1.80 -10.17 36.02
CA LEU A 488 -1.36 -10.71 34.73
C LEU A 488 -1.66 -12.20 34.67
N GLY A 489 -2.54 -12.60 33.75
CA GLY A 489 -2.88 -13.99 33.48
C GLY A 489 -1.78 -14.71 32.69
N ALA A 490 -1.71 -16.04 32.86
CA ALA A 490 -0.74 -16.85 32.12
C ALA A 490 -1.06 -16.88 30.62
N SER A 491 -0.07 -16.61 29.77
CA SER A 491 -0.23 -16.65 28.31
C SER A 491 -0.03 -18.07 27.76
N ARG A 492 -0.96 -18.98 28.12
CA ARG A 492 -0.93 -20.40 27.74
C ARG A 492 -2.30 -20.84 27.21
N ASP A 493 -2.30 -21.73 26.22
CA ASP A 493 -3.55 -22.24 25.65
C ASP A 493 -4.41 -22.93 26.72
N GLY A 494 -5.71 -22.67 26.71
CA GLY A 494 -6.69 -23.36 27.54
C GLY A 494 -6.74 -22.92 28.99
N ILE A 495 -6.05 -21.83 29.36
CA ILE A 495 -6.23 -21.20 30.67
C ILE A 495 -7.58 -20.51 30.74
N GLU A 496 -8.31 -20.69 31.83
CA GLU A 496 -9.60 -20.01 32.08
C GLU A 496 -9.36 -18.49 32.23
N LEU A 497 -10.23 -17.69 31.60
CA LEU A 497 -10.19 -16.24 31.70
C LEU A 497 -10.92 -15.81 32.98
N GLU A 498 -10.16 -15.36 33.97
CA GLU A 498 -10.66 -14.97 35.28
C GLU A 498 -10.98 -13.46 35.31
N PRO A 499 -12.03 -13.04 36.04
CA PRO A 499 -12.27 -11.63 36.31
C PRO A 499 -11.05 -10.98 36.95
N HIS A 500 -10.89 -9.67 36.72
CA HIS A 500 -9.79 -8.87 37.26
C HIS A 500 -8.39 -9.32 36.79
N HIS A 501 -8.34 -10.01 35.64
CA HIS A 501 -7.10 -10.40 34.98
C HIS A 501 -6.92 -9.74 33.61
N LEU A 502 -5.65 -9.53 33.26
CA LEU A 502 -5.19 -9.07 31.96
C LEU A 502 -4.48 -10.23 31.24
N TYR A 503 -4.82 -10.46 29.98
CA TYR A 503 -4.20 -11.47 29.12
C TYR A 503 -3.65 -10.81 27.86
N MET A 504 -2.41 -11.14 27.50
CA MET A 504 -1.73 -10.61 26.31
C MET A 504 -0.75 -11.65 25.80
N ALA A 505 -0.49 -11.66 24.48
CA ALA A 505 0.59 -12.46 23.92
C ALA A 505 1.94 -11.96 24.47
N ASP A 506 2.75 -12.86 25.04
CA ASP A 506 4.10 -12.55 25.52
C ASP A 506 5.20 -12.93 24.52
N GLY A 507 4.83 -13.36 23.30
CA GLY A 507 5.76 -13.78 22.25
C GLY A 507 5.14 -13.76 20.85
N ASP A 508 5.80 -14.46 19.90
CA ASP A 508 5.40 -14.50 18.48
C ASP A 508 4.28 -15.53 18.21
N TYR A 509 3.13 -15.34 18.83
CA TYR A 509 1.93 -16.16 18.62
C TYR A 509 0.66 -15.33 18.74
N HIS A 510 -0.44 -15.85 18.21
CA HIS A 510 -1.76 -15.22 18.33
C HIS A 510 -2.42 -15.57 19.66
N VAL A 511 -3.12 -14.59 20.23
CA VAL A 511 -4.04 -14.79 21.36
C VAL A 511 -5.48 -14.51 20.90
N GLY A 512 -6.39 -15.39 21.30
CA GLY A 512 -7.81 -15.31 21.06
C GLY A 512 -8.60 -15.83 22.25
N VAL A 513 -9.91 -15.96 22.08
CA VAL A 513 -10.81 -16.47 23.11
C VAL A 513 -11.64 -17.61 22.55
N ARG A 514 -11.82 -18.66 23.35
CA ARG A 514 -12.77 -19.74 23.09
C ARG A 514 -13.69 -19.95 24.28
N GLN A 515 -14.89 -20.44 24.04
CA GLN A 515 -15.84 -20.78 25.11
C GLN A 515 -15.99 -22.29 25.21
N LYS A 516 -16.03 -22.79 26.44
CA LYS A 516 -16.47 -24.15 26.75
C LYS A 516 -17.44 -24.07 27.92
N ASP A 517 -18.61 -24.66 27.74
CA ASP A 517 -19.74 -24.51 28.66
C ASP A 517 -20.07 -23.02 28.88
N SER A 518 -20.11 -22.57 30.13
CA SER A 518 -20.36 -21.15 30.47
C SER A 518 -19.08 -20.37 30.77
N LYS A 519 -17.89 -20.92 30.46
CA LYS A 519 -16.58 -20.34 30.81
C LYS A 519 -15.77 -19.98 29.57
N PHE A 520 -14.97 -18.91 29.68
CA PHE A 520 -14.08 -18.46 28.62
C PHE A 520 -12.65 -18.93 28.89
N PHE A 521 -11.94 -19.27 27.81
CA PHE A 521 -10.58 -19.78 27.87
C PHE A 521 -9.72 -19.04 26.85
N LEU A 522 -8.46 -18.79 27.22
CA LEU A 522 -7.47 -18.24 26.30
C LEU A 522 -7.20 -19.26 25.18
N GLN A 523 -7.21 -18.78 23.94
CA GLN A 523 -6.79 -19.55 22.78
C GLN A 523 -5.42 -19.02 22.35
N VAL A 524 -4.42 -19.90 22.29
CA VAL A 524 -3.08 -19.57 21.76
C VAL A 524 -2.87 -20.31 20.44
N SER A 525 -2.40 -19.60 19.42
CA SER A 525 -2.18 -20.19 18.09
C SER A 525 -0.89 -19.72 17.44
N ASN A 526 -0.15 -20.68 16.87
CA ASN A 526 1.05 -20.44 16.06
C ASN A 526 0.72 -20.35 14.55
N ASN A 527 -0.54 -20.11 14.20
CA ASN A 527 -0.95 -19.94 12.80
C ASN A 527 -0.13 -18.83 12.10
N PRO A 528 -0.09 -18.84 10.76
CA PRO A 528 0.57 -17.80 9.99
C PRO A 528 0.02 -16.41 10.32
N LYS A 529 0.89 -15.39 10.16
CA LYS A 529 0.56 -13.98 10.39
C LYS A 529 -0.73 -13.58 9.67
N VAL A 530 -1.63 -12.90 10.37
CA VAL A 530 -2.86 -12.32 9.83
C VAL A 530 -2.62 -10.83 9.65
N ASN A 531 -2.94 -10.28 8.47
CA ASN A 531 -2.61 -8.89 8.12
C ASN A 531 -1.12 -8.53 8.34
N ARG A 532 -0.20 -9.50 8.17
CA ARG A 532 1.25 -9.41 8.44
C ARG A 532 1.64 -9.29 9.92
N HIS A 533 0.69 -9.44 10.85
CA HIS A 533 0.92 -9.34 12.29
C HIS A 533 0.73 -10.70 12.98
N ARG A 534 1.55 -10.94 13.99
CA ARG A 534 1.41 -11.99 15.00
C ARG A 534 2.05 -11.45 16.29
N PRO A 535 1.26 -11.20 17.35
CA PRO A 535 -0.20 -11.36 17.44
C PRO A 535 -0.97 -10.43 16.49
N SER A 536 -2.22 -10.79 16.15
CA SER A 536 -3.11 -10.01 15.27
C SER A 536 -4.41 -9.69 15.98
N VAL A 537 -4.89 -8.45 15.80
CA VAL A 537 -6.15 -7.98 16.39
C VAL A 537 -7.35 -8.64 15.71
N ASP A 538 -7.32 -8.86 14.39
CA ASP A 538 -8.39 -9.60 13.71
C ASP A 538 -8.51 -11.03 14.26
N PHE A 539 -7.40 -11.70 14.57
CA PHE A 539 -7.44 -13.04 15.16
C PHE A 539 -8.18 -13.02 16.52
N LEU A 540 -7.84 -12.07 17.41
CA LEU A 540 -8.51 -11.92 18.70
C LEU A 540 -10.00 -11.69 18.51
N PHE A 541 -10.38 -10.70 17.71
CA PHE A 541 -11.79 -10.34 17.54
C PHE A 541 -12.59 -11.41 16.82
N GLN A 542 -12.03 -12.09 15.81
CA GLN A 542 -12.69 -13.18 15.10
C GLN A 542 -12.89 -14.42 15.98
N SER A 543 -11.91 -14.78 16.82
CA SER A 543 -12.06 -15.91 17.75
C SER A 543 -13.24 -15.69 18.71
N ALA A 544 -13.42 -14.45 19.17
CA ALA A 544 -14.51 -14.06 20.05
C ALA A 544 -15.88 -14.01 19.35
N GLN A 545 -15.98 -14.15 18.03
CA GLN A 545 -17.27 -14.27 17.33
C GLN A 545 -17.95 -15.63 17.55
N PHE A 546 -17.25 -16.59 18.14
CA PHE A 546 -17.81 -17.91 18.42
C PHE A 546 -18.24 -18.07 19.88
N VAL A 547 -18.08 -17.03 20.70
CA VAL A 547 -18.45 -17.07 22.13
C VAL A 547 -19.79 -16.37 22.37
N LYS A 548 -20.54 -16.86 23.35
CA LYS A 548 -21.80 -16.28 23.83
C LYS A 548 -21.49 -15.44 25.08
N GLY A 549 -21.80 -14.15 25.02
CA GLY A 549 -21.64 -13.21 26.12
C GLY A 549 -21.67 -11.75 25.62
N ASN A 550 -21.78 -10.81 26.55
CA ASN A 550 -21.66 -9.38 26.27
C ASN A 550 -20.18 -9.03 26.09
N ILE A 551 -19.77 -8.71 24.87
CA ILE A 551 -18.38 -8.37 24.58
C ILE A 551 -18.25 -6.85 24.44
N PHE A 552 -17.25 -6.29 25.10
CA PHE A 552 -16.77 -4.94 24.84
C PHE A 552 -15.48 -5.05 24.04
N ALA A 553 -15.43 -4.40 22.88
CA ALA A 553 -14.27 -4.44 22.02
C ALA A 553 -13.84 -3.04 21.59
N ALA A 554 -12.56 -2.72 21.76
CA ALA A 554 -12.01 -1.41 21.40
C ALA A 554 -10.83 -1.55 20.44
N ILE A 555 -10.82 -0.73 19.38
CA ILE A 555 -9.68 -0.57 18.49
C ILE A 555 -9.06 0.81 18.69
N LEU A 556 -7.77 0.82 18.99
CA LEU A 556 -7.01 2.02 19.36
C LEU A 556 -5.98 2.39 18.28
N THR A 557 -5.25 3.48 18.51
CA THR A 557 -4.20 4.01 17.65
C THR A 557 -3.28 2.91 17.10
N GLY A 558 -2.95 3.04 15.82
CA GLY A 558 -2.15 2.06 15.13
C GLY A 558 -2.15 2.23 13.62
N MET A 559 -1.11 1.72 12.98
CA MET A 559 -0.98 1.70 11.52
C MET A 559 -1.70 0.50 10.90
N GLY A 560 -2.22 0.65 9.69
CA GLY A 560 -2.81 -0.44 8.92
C GLY A 560 -4.28 -0.68 9.22
N THR A 561 -4.76 -1.88 8.88
CA THR A 561 -6.19 -2.25 8.86
C THR A 561 -6.55 -3.36 9.85
N ASP A 562 -5.58 -3.92 10.57
CA ASP A 562 -5.79 -5.09 11.42
C ASP A 562 -6.78 -4.81 12.55
N GLY A 563 -7.72 -5.73 12.76
CA GLY A 563 -8.81 -5.60 13.74
C GLY A 563 -10.09 -4.97 13.19
N ALA A 564 -10.04 -4.27 12.05
CA ALA A 564 -11.23 -3.58 11.52
C ALA A 564 -12.33 -4.58 11.11
N LYS A 565 -11.97 -5.70 10.47
CA LYS A 565 -12.93 -6.73 10.03
C LYS A 565 -13.45 -7.54 11.21
N GLY A 566 -12.58 -7.90 12.14
CA GLY A 566 -12.93 -8.62 13.37
C GLY A 566 -13.90 -7.80 14.23
N LEU A 567 -13.64 -6.50 14.38
CA LEU A 567 -14.52 -5.59 15.12
C LEU A 567 -15.90 -5.47 14.46
N LEU A 568 -15.96 -5.43 13.13
CA LEU A 568 -17.22 -5.42 12.40
C LEU A 568 -18.05 -6.67 12.71
N GLY A 569 -17.44 -7.85 12.66
CA GLY A 569 -18.14 -9.09 12.98
C GLY A 569 -18.62 -9.14 14.43
N LEU A 570 -17.83 -8.64 15.39
CA LEU A 570 -18.28 -8.48 16.78
C LEU A 570 -19.48 -7.53 16.88
N LYS A 571 -19.47 -6.39 16.19
CA LYS A 571 -20.61 -5.46 16.16
C LYS A 571 -21.86 -6.10 15.57
N GLN A 572 -21.73 -6.87 14.50
CA GLN A 572 -22.85 -7.58 13.87
C GLN A 572 -23.48 -8.62 14.80
N MET A 573 -22.71 -9.18 15.71
CA MET A 573 -23.20 -10.06 16.78
C MET A 573 -23.79 -9.35 17.98
N GLY A 574 -23.76 -8.00 17.99
CA GLY A 574 -24.32 -7.18 19.07
C GLY A 574 -23.33 -6.81 20.17
N ALA A 575 -22.02 -7.02 19.98
CA ALA A 575 -20.99 -6.51 20.89
C ALA A 575 -20.99 -4.97 20.93
N THR A 576 -20.59 -4.40 22.06
CA THR A 576 -20.35 -2.96 22.17
C THR A 576 -18.96 -2.65 21.65
N THR A 577 -18.90 -1.95 20.51
CA THR A 577 -17.63 -1.69 19.82
C THR A 577 -17.24 -0.21 19.87
N PHE A 578 -15.96 0.04 20.13
CA PHE A 578 -15.37 1.37 20.28
C PHE A 578 -14.21 1.55 19.30
N ALA A 579 -14.03 2.76 18.78
CA ALA A 579 -12.84 3.17 18.05
C ALA A 579 -12.29 4.48 18.62
N GLN A 580 -10.98 4.57 18.76
CA GLN A 580 -10.32 5.82 19.16
C GLN A 580 -10.52 6.89 18.07
N ASP A 581 -10.81 8.12 18.47
CA ASP A 581 -10.97 9.23 17.54
C ASP A 581 -9.62 9.70 16.93
N GLU A 582 -9.72 10.37 15.79
CA GLU A 582 -8.55 10.82 15.02
C GLU A 582 -7.64 11.78 15.80
N THR A 583 -8.22 12.66 16.62
CA THR A 583 -7.45 13.74 17.25
C THR A 583 -6.60 13.26 18.43
N SER A 584 -7.01 12.16 19.08
CA SER A 584 -6.25 11.55 20.16
C SER A 584 -5.31 10.44 19.68
N CYS A 585 -5.46 9.93 18.44
CA CYS A 585 -4.57 8.92 17.89
C CYS A 585 -3.16 9.49 17.63
N VAL A 586 -2.14 8.66 17.89
CA VAL A 586 -0.79 8.92 17.38
C VAL A 586 -0.74 8.58 15.89
N VAL A 587 -1.34 7.45 15.49
CA VAL A 587 -1.50 7.02 14.11
C VAL A 587 -2.96 6.57 13.92
N PHE A 588 -3.70 7.28 13.06
CA PHE A 588 -5.11 7.01 12.79
C PHE A 588 -5.31 6.08 11.59
N GLY A 589 -4.68 4.89 11.63
CA GLY A 589 -4.86 3.85 10.61
C GLY A 589 -5.94 2.84 11.02
N MET A 590 -5.65 2.04 12.05
CA MET A 590 -6.54 0.96 12.50
C MET A 590 -7.95 1.48 12.89
N PRO A 591 -8.10 2.57 13.68
CA PRO A 591 -9.43 3.09 14.00
C PRO A 591 -10.15 3.68 12.78
N LYS A 592 -9.42 4.33 11.85
CA LYS A 592 -9.99 4.89 10.61
C LYS A 592 -10.66 3.81 9.77
N GLU A 593 -9.99 2.68 9.60
CA GLU A 593 -10.51 1.55 8.82
C GLU A 593 -11.72 0.91 9.49
N ALA A 594 -11.68 0.74 10.82
CA ALA A 594 -12.84 0.27 11.57
C ALA A 594 -14.05 1.21 11.45
N ILE A 595 -13.83 2.53 11.54
CA ILE A 595 -14.90 3.54 11.38
C ILE A 595 -15.47 3.49 9.98
N LYS A 596 -14.62 3.43 8.95
CA LYS A 596 -15.02 3.35 7.54
C LYS A 596 -15.86 2.12 7.24
N LEU A 597 -15.53 0.97 7.83
CA LEU A 597 -16.33 -0.25 7.73
C LEU A 597 -17.64 -0.21 8.52
N GLY A 598 -17.91 0.87 9.25
CA GLY A 598 -19.04 0.95 10.18
C GLY A 598 -18.90 0.01 11.36
N ALA A 599 -17.69 -0.45 11.68
CA ALA A 599 -17.41 -1.40 12.77
C ALA A 599 -17.47 -0.75 14.17
N ALA A 600 -17.29 0.56 14.26
CA ALA A 600 -17.37 1.32 15.52
C ALA A 600 -18.83 1.62 15.88
N GLY A 601 -19.26 1.29 17.10
CA GLY A 601 -20.51 1.77 17.69
C GLY A 601 -20.34 3.16 18.28
N PHE A 602 -19.20 3.40 18.93
CA PHE A 602 -18.80 4.70 19.48
C PHE A 602 -17.41 5.09 19.00
N VAL A 603 -17.22 6.39 18.76
CA VAL A 603 -15.94 6.99 18.42
C VAL A 603 -15.67 8.10 19.44
N GLY A 604 -14.54 8.04 20.12
CA GLY A 604 -14.18 9.05 21.12
C GLY A 604 -12.74 8.93 21.59
N GLU A 605 -12.34 9.85 22.46
CA GLU A 605 -11.02 9.84 23.07
C GLU A 605 -10.89 8.64 24.05
N PRO A 606 -9.66 8.16 24.35
CA PRO A 606 -9.48 7.00 25.24
C PRO A 606 -10.17 7.15 26.60
N TYR A 607 -10.20 8.36 27.16
CA TYR A 607 -10.91 8.62 28.42
C TYR A 607 -12.43 8.56 28.28
N GLU A 608 -12.98 8.89 27.10
CA GLU A 608 -14.40 8.79 26.82
C GLU A 608 -14.81 7.33 26.64
N ILE A 609 -14.01 6.56 25.90
CA ILE A 609 -14.18 5.11 25.79
C ILE A 609 -14.14 4.48 27.18
N ARG A 610 -13.13 4.82 28.00
CA ARG A 610 -13.02 4.36 29.39
C ARG A 610 -14.25 4.77 30.22
N ARG A 611 -14.74 6.00 30.10
CA ARG A 611 -15.94 6.47 30.79
C ARG A 611 -17.17 5.65 30.39
N GLU A 612 -17.35 5.35 29.11
CA GLU A 612 -18.45 4.49 28.66
C GLU A 612 -18.31 3.05 29.19
N MET A 613 -17.09 2.54 29.33
CA MET A 613 -16.83 1.28 30.02
C MET A 613 -17.22 1.36 31.51
N ASP A 614 -16.73 2.37 32.23
CA ASP A 614 -16.96 2.54 33.68
C ASP A 614 -18.44 2.70 34.03
N LYS A 615 -19.23 3.39 33.20
CA LYS A 615 -20.69 3.52 33.39
C LYS A 615 -21.36 2.15 33.55
N VAL A 616 -20.94 1.18 32.72
CA VAL A 616 -21.52 -0.16 32.74
C VAL A 616 -20.96 -1.02 33.87
N LEU A 617 -19.68 -0.83 34.20
CA LEU A 617 -19.02 -1.55 35.31
C LEU A 617 -19.51 -1.11 36.69
N LEU A 618 -19.88 0.17 36.87
CA LEU A 618 -20.33 0.71 38.16
C LEU A 618 -21.84 0.49 38.40
N ASP A 619 -22.67 0.54 37.36
CA ASP A 619 -24.12 0.30 37.47
C ASP A 619 -24.46 -1.15 37.87
N SER A 620 -23.61 -2.12 37.50
CA SER A 620 -23.75 -3.52 37.90
C SER A 620 -23.39 -3.75 39.38
N ASP A 621 -22.38 -3.06 39.90
CA ASP A 621 -21.97 -3.14 41.30
C ASP A 621 -23.05 -2.59 42.24
N ALA A 622 -23.72 -1.50 41.82
CA ALA A 622 -24.86 -0.94 42.53
C ALA A 622 -26.05 -1.92 42.56
N LYS A 623 -26.36 -2.58 41.44
CA LYS A 623 -27.43 -3.60 41.35
C LYS A 623 -27.11 -4.88 42.13
N THR A 624 -25.84 -5.29 42.17
CA THR A 624 -25.40 -6.50 42.88
C THR A 624 -25.36 -6.28 44.39
N LYS A 625 -24.98 -5.08 44.86
CA LYS A 625 -25.09 -4.67 46.27
C LYS A 625 -26.56 -4.54 46.70
N ALA A 626 -27.42 -3.93 45.89
CA ALA A 626 -28.85 -3.80 46.20
C ALA A 626 -29.57 -5.16 46.32
N LYS A 627 -29.15 -6.18 45.55
CA LYS A 627 -29.66 -7.56 45.63
C LYS A 627 -29.13 -8.37 46.82
N LYS A 628 -28.07 -7.93 47.50
CA LYS A 628 -27.52 -8.59 48.70
C LYS A 628 -28.04 -7.98 50.00
N THR A 629 -28.62 -6.78 49.94
CA THR A 629 -29.24 -6.06 51.07
C THR A 629 -30.76 -6.14 51.08
N ALA A 630 -31.36 -6.81 50.10
CA ALA A 630 -32.77 -7.21 50.06
C ALA A 630 -32.84 -8.73 50.15
#